data_AF-A0A7S0ILM2-F1
#
_entry.id   AF-A0A7S0ILM2-F1
#
_cell.length_a   1.000
_cell.length_b   1.000
_cell.length_c   1.000
_cell.angle_alpha   90.00
_cell.angle_beta   90.00
_cell.angle_gamma   90.00
#
_symmetry.space_group_name_H-M   'P 1'
#
loop_
_entity.id
_entity.type
_entity.pdbx_description
1 polymer ?
#
loop_
_entity_poly.entity_id
_entity_poly.type
_entity_poly.pdbx_seq_one_letter_code
_entity_poly.pdbx_strand_id
1 'polypeptide(L)'
;SGFYKIAGAALCAADRAGASFQDALNESSVKGSTASACRAFLLDVVAAQPRLSDELRASALQLILSSPPGLLTPSELATPLRDALRVGLHHPPLASAALDLLETRWTGAVHATEEERLEMDALLPSVVGALRPYV
;
A
#
# COMPACT_ATOMS: atom_id res chain seq x y z
N SER A 1 -1.83 -0.65 17.10
CA SER A 1 -3.14 -1.34 17.17
C SER A 1 -3.09 -2.76 16.63
N GLY A 2 -3.68 -3.72 17.33
CA GLY A 2 -3.66 -5.15 16.96
C GLY A 2 -4.50 -5.51 15.72
N PHE A 3 -5.62 -4.82 15.50
CA PHE A 3 -6.53 -5.13 14.39
C PHE A 3 -5.87 -5.00 13.02
N TYR A 4 -5.22 -3.87 12.73
CA TYR A 4 -4.54 -3.65 11.44
C TYR A 4 -3.39 -4.63 11.21
N LYS A 5 -2.70 -5.04 12.27
CA LYS A 5 -1.62 -6.04 12.19
C LYS A 5 -2.16 -7.42 11.81
N ILE A 6 -3.28 -7.84 12.41
CA ILE A 6 -3.94 -9.10 12.10
C ILE A 6 -4.50 -9.07 10.67
N ALA A 7 -5.15 -7.96 10.28
CA ALA A 7 -5.67 -7.78 8.93
C ALA A 7 -4.54 -7.87 7.88
N GLY A 8 -3.41 -7.21 8.13
CA GLY A 8 -2.25 -7.26 7.22
C GLY A 8 -1.68 -8.68 7.11
N ALA A 9 -1.49 -9.35 8.24
CA ALA A 9 -1.02 -10.74 8.26
C ALA A 9 -1.95 -11.69 7.50
N ALA A 10 -3.28 -11.49 7.61
CA ALA A 10 -4.26 -12.28 6.88
C ALA A 10 -4.18 -12.03 5.36
N LEU A 11 -4.05 -10.77 4.92
CA LEU A 11 -3.88 -10.43 3.51
C LEU A 11 -2.59 -11.04 2.93
N CYS A 12 -1.46 -10.89 3.61
CA CYS A 12 -0.20 -11.49 3.17
C CYS A 12 -0.22 -13.02 3.20
N ALA A 13 -0.98 -13.64 4.10
CA ALA A 13 -1.16 -15.09 4.12
C ALA A 13 -2.02 -15.56 2.94
N ALA A 14 -3.09 -14.83 2.61
CA ALA A 14 -3.94 -15.11 1.46
C ALA A 14 -3.18 -14.99 0.13
N ASP A 15 -2.39 -13.92 -0.03
CA ASP A 15 -1.53 -13.71 -1.20
C ASP A 15 -0.52 -14.86 -1.38
N ARG A 16 0.19 -15.25 -0.31
CA ARG A 16 1.10 -16.41 -0.33
C ARG A 16 0.42 -17.74 -0.60
N ALA A 17 -0.86 -17.87 -0.26
CA ALA A 17 -1.66 -19.05 -0.56
C ALA A 17 -2.16 -19.07 -2.02
N GLY A 18 -1.85 -18.05 -2.82
CA GLY A 18 -2.25 -17.94 -4.23
C GLY A 18 -3.62 -17.31 -4.44
N ALA A 19 -4.16 -16.57 -3.46
CA ALA A 19 -5.37 -15.79 -3.67
C ALA A 19 -5.10 -14.69 -4.71
N SER A 20 -5.82 -14.70 -5.83
CA SER A 20 -5.73 -13.63 -6.81
C SER A 20 -6.57 -12.44 -6.38
N PHE A 21 -5.94 -11.26 -6.31
CA PHE A 21 -6.61 -9.98 -6.08
C PHE A 21 -6.79 -9.16 -7.35
N GLN A 22 -6.38 -9.68 -8.52
CA GLN A 22 -6.42 -8.95 -9.79
C GLN A 22 -7.84 -8.49 -10.17
N ASP A 23 -8.86 -9.26 -9.78
CA ASP A 23 -10.26 -8.92 -10.04
C ASP A 23 -10.78 -7.76 -9.19
N ALA A 24 -10.06 -7.33 -8.15
CA ALA A 24 -10.49 -6.25 -7.28
C ALA A 24 -10.47 -4.87 -7.96
N LEU A 25 -9.59 -4.70 -8.97
CA LEU A 25 -9.49 -3.47 -9.77
C LEU A 25 -10.49 -3.45 -10.92
N ASN A 26 -11.04 -4.60 -11.32
CA ASN A 26 -12.05 -4.69 -12.36
C ASN A 26 -13.42 -4.32 -11.80
N GLU A 27 -13.93 -3.14 -12.13
CA GLU A 27 -15.27 -2.67 -11.72
C GLU A 27 -16.43 -3.57 -12.20
N SER A 28 -16.17 -4.43 -13.20
CA SER A 28 -17.09 -5.45 -13.70
C SER A 28 -17.15 -6.72 -12.84
N SER A 29 -16.23 -6.86 -11.87
CA SER A 29 -16.18 -8.00 -10.98
C SER A 29 -17.36 -7.99 -10.00
N VAL A 30 -17.87 -9.18 -9.71
CA VAL A 30 -19.09 -9.43 -8.94
C VAL A 30 -19.03 -8.66 -7.61
N LYS A 31 -19.90 -7.65 -7.46
CA LYS A 31 -20.17 -6.98 -6.17
C LYS A 31 -20.40 -8.07 -5.11
N GLY A 32 -19.44 -8.24 -4.19
CA GLY A 32 -19.49 -9.28 -3.15
C GLY A 32 -18.31 -10.25 -3.12
N SER A 33 -17.34 -10.18 -4.04
CA SER A 33 -16.09 -10.95 -3.93
C SER A 33 -15.26 -10.50 -2.73
N THR A 34 -14.57 -11.45 -2.05
CA THR A 34 -13.65 -11.16 -0.94
C THR A 34 -12.60 -10.12 -1.33
N ALA A 35 -12.07 -10.17 -2.56
CA ALA A 35 -11.08 -9.22 -3.05
C ALA A 35 -11.64 -7.78 -3.13
N SER A 36 -12.90 -7.64 -3.56
CA SER A 36 -13.60 -6.34 -3.60
C SER A 36 -13.85 -5.76 -2.20
N ALA A 37 -14.17 -6.62 -1.21
CA ALA A 37 -14.35 -6.21 0.18
C ALA A 37 -13.02 -5.80 0.83
N CYS A 38 -11.95 -6.56 0.58
CA CYS A 38 -10.60 -6.21 1.01
C CYS A 38 -10.15 -4.87 0.44
N ARG A 39 -10.42 -4.61 -0.85
CA ARG A 39 -10.12 -3.33 -1.49
C ARG A 39 -10.90 -2.18 -0.86
N ALA A 40 -12.22 -2.32 -0.71
CA ALA A 40 -13.05 -1.29 -0.07
C ALA A 40 -12.55 -0.95 1.34
N PHE A 41 -12.25 -1.98 2.13
CA PHE A 41 -11.65 -1.81 3.46
C PHE A 41 -10.32 -1.05 3.40
N LEU A 42 -9.41 -1.40 2.48
CA LEU A 42 -8.13 -0.70 2.36
C LEU A 42 -8.31 0.77 1.96
N LEU A 43 -9.25 1.08 1.06
CA LEU A 43 -9.57 2.46 0.68
C LEU A 43 -10.11 3.27 1.85
N ASP A 44 -10.97 2.67 2.67
CA ASP A 44 -11.45 3.30 3.91
C ASP A 44 -10.29 3.57 4.88
N VAL A 45 -9.34 2.65 5.00
CA VAL A 45 -8.13 2.84 5.83
C VAL A 45 -7.24 3.95 5.26
N VAL A 46 -7.05 4.02 3.94
CA VAL A 46 -6.32 5.10 3.26
C VAL A 46 -6.96 6.46 3.54
N ALA A 47 -8.29 6.55 3.47
CA ALA A 47 -9.02 7.78 3.75
C ALA A 47 -8.99 8.17 5.24
N ALA A 48 -9.01 7.18 6.14
CA ALA A 48 -9.07 7.40 7.58
C ALA A 48 -7.70 7.71 8.23
N GLN A 49 -6.60 7.17 7.69
CA GLN A 49 -5.27 7.24 8.33
C GLN A 49 -4.81 8.63 8.79
N PRO A 50 -5.07 9.75 8.07
CA PRO A 50 -4.58 11.07 8.49
C PRO A 50 -5.18 11.56 9.81
N ARG A 51 -6.32 10.98 10.23
CA ARG A 51 -7.07 11.39 11.44
C ARG A 51 -6.81 10.48 12.64
N LEU A 52 -6.01 9.42 12.46
CA LEU A 52 -5.71 8.46 13.51
C LEU A 52 -4.57 8.95 14.41
N SER A 53 -4.54 8.48 15.66
CA SER A 53 -3.42 8.73 16.57
C SER A 53 -2.12 8.08 16.08
N ASP A 54 -0.96 8.55 16.53
CA ASP A 54 0.35 8.17 15.96
C ASP A 54 0.58 6.65 15.85
N GLU A 55 0.35 5.89 16.92
CA GLU A 55 0.55 4.43 16.90
C GLU A 55 -0.48 3.70 16.02
N LEU A 56 -1.72 4.22 15.99
CA LEU A 56 -2.81 3.67 15.20
C LEU A 56 -2.57 3.95 13.71
N ARG A 57 -2.12 5.16 13.39
CA ARG A 57 -1.70 5.61 12.06
C ARG A 57 -0.51 4.81 11.57
N ALA A 58 0.51 4.58 12.40
CA ALA A 58 1.65 3.75 12.04
C ALA A 58 1.22 2.31 11.69
N SER A 59 0.31 1.74 12.49
CA SER A 59 -0.23 0.40 12.22
C SER A 59 -1.09 0.36 10.94
N ALA A 60 -1.86 1.42 10.66
CA ALA A 60 -2.69 1.55 9.46
C ALA A 60 -1.84 1.73 8.20
N LEU A 61 -0.81 2.57 8.25
CA LEU A 61 0.16 2.75 7.17
C LEU A 61 0.90 1.45 6.89
N GLN A 62 1.32 0.72 7.93
CA GLN A 62 1.97 -0.58 7.76
C GLN A 62 1.05 -1.60 7.07
N LEU A 63 -0.25 -1.63 7.41
CA LEU A 63 -1.25 -2.44 6.70
C LEU A 63 -1.32 -2.07 5.21
N ILE A 64 -1.47 -0.77 4.90
CA ILE A 64 -1.56 -0.28 3.52
C ILE A 64 -0.32 -0.67 2.71
N LEU A 65 0.87 -0.48 3.28
CA LEU A 65 2.15 -0.83 2.64
C LEU A 65 2.36 -2.35 2.51
N SER A 66 1.75 -3.16 3.37
CA SER A 66 1.77 -4.61 3.24
C SER A 66 0.73 -5.17 2.29
N SER A 67 -0.05 -4.31 1.63
CA SER A 67 -1.15 -4.73 0.75
C SER A 67 -0.63 -5.57 -0.42
N PRO A 68 -1.24 -6.72 -0.69
CA PRO A 68 -0.99 -7.50 -1.91
C PRO A 68 -1.12 -6.65 -3.20
N PRO A 69 -0.36 -7.00 -4.26
CA PRO A 69 -0.50 -6.36 -5.55
C PRO A 69 -1.90 -6.59 -6.14
N GLY A 70 -2.42 -5.61 -6.86
CA GLY A 70 -3.76 -5.69 -7.45
C GLY A 70 -4.91 -5.29 -6.52
N LEU A 71 -4.67 -4.92 -5.27
CA LEU A 71 -5.71 -4.34 -4.40
C LEU A 71 -5.77 -2.81 -4.45
N LEU A 72 -4.61 -2.15 -4.55
CA LEU A 72 -4.48 -0.70 -4.57
C LEU A 72 -3.69 -0.26 -5.82
N THR A 73 -4.12 0.84 -6.43
CA THR A 73 -3.39 1.45 -7.54
C THR A 73 -2.15 2.20 -7.05
N PRO A 74 -1.14 2.45 -7.92
CA PRO A 74 0.01 3.29 -7.56
C PRO A 74 -0.41 4.67 -7.06
N SER A 75 -1.39 5.29 -7.72
CA SER A 75 -1.98 6.58 -7.34
C SER A 75 -2.60 6.58 -5.93
N GLU A 76 -3.29 5.51 -5.54
CA GLU A 76 -3.88 5.35 -4.20
C GLU A 76 -2.80 5.17 -3.11
N LEU A 77 -1.69 4.51 -3.45
CA LEU A 77 -0.56 4.28 -2.55
C LEU A 77 0.34 5.51 -2.37
N ALA A 78 0.32 6.46 -3.31
CA ALA A 78 1.20 7.62 -3.30
C ALA A 78 1.17 8.43 -2.00
N THR A 79 -0.03 8.74 -1.49
CA THR A 79 -0.17 9.53 -0.27
C THR A 79 0.25 8.75 0.98
N PRO A 80 -0.26 7.52 1.22
CA PRO A 80 0.21 6.67 2.31
C PRO A 80 1.72 6.46 2.31
N LEU A 81 2.35 6.28 1.14
CA LEU A 81 3.77 6.04 1.01
C LEU A 81 4.61 7.25 1.44
N ARG A 82 4.24 8.47 1.03
CA ARG A 82 4.93 9.68 1.49
C ARG A 82 4.74 9.93 2.97
N ASP A 83 3.54 9.69 3.47
CA ASP A 83 3.25 9.80 4.91
C ASP A 83 4.05 8.79 5.71
N ALA A 84 4.19 7.58 5.18
CA ALA A 84 5.01 6.54 5.76
C ALA A 84 6.48 6.93 5.82
N LEU A 85 7.04 7.48 4.73
CA LEU A 85 8.40 8.00 4.72
C LEU A 85 8.58 9.18 5.69
N ARG A 86 7.58 10.03 5.89
CA ARG A 86 7.68 11.12 6.88
C ARG A 86 7.66 10.60 8.31
N VAL A 87 6.72 9.71 8.63
CA VAL A 87 6.61 9.08 9.94
C VAL A 87 7.82 8.19 10.24
N GLY A 88 8.37 7.55 9.20
CA GLY A 88 9.51 6.66 9.27
C GLY A 88 10.79 7.31 9.82
N LEU A 89 10.91 8.65 9.76
CA LEU A 89 12.04 9.40 10.35
C LEU A 89 12.11 9.23 11.87
N HIS A 90 10.96 8.97 12.49
CA HIS A 90 10.83 8.72 13.93
C HIS A 90 10.40 7.28 14.24
N HIS A 91 10.06 6.49 13.21
CA HIS A 91 9.60 5.10 13.35
C HIS A 91 10.23 4.18 12.28
N PRO A 92 11.50 3.73 12.49
CA PRO A 92 12.30 3.05 11.47
C PRO A 92 11.65 1.83 10.78
N PRO A 93 10.88 0.95 11.47
CA PRO A 93 10.22 -0.18 10.82
C PRO A 93 9.27 0.22 9.68
N LEU A 94 8.74 1.44 9.74
CA LEU A 94 7.77 1.95 8.79
C LEU A 94 8.46 2.53 7.55
N ALA A 95 9.65 3.13 7.73
CA ALA A 95 10.53 3.49 6.64
C ALA A 95 10.98 2.25 5.85
N SER A 96 11.39 1.18 6.55
CA SER A 96 11.77 -0.10 5.90
C SER A 96 10.63 -0.64 5.05
N ALA A 97 9.41 -0.75 5.60
CA ALA A 97 8.26 -1.25 4.85
C ALA A 97 7.93 -0.39 3.61
N ALA A 98 8.12 0.94 3.69
CA ALA A 98 7.90 1.83 2.56
C ALA A 98 8.97 1.63 1.47
N LEU A 99 10.23 1.44 1.85
CA LEU A 99 11.33 1.17 0.92
C LEU A 99 11.19 -0.22 0.27
N ASP A 100 10.82 -1.24 1.05
CA ASP A 100 10.57 -2.60 0.56
C ASP A 100 9.42 -2.60 -0.46
N LEU A 101 8.36 -1.83 -0.21
CA LEU A 101 7.26 -1.65 -1.17
C LEU A 101 7.76 -0.96 -2.45
N LEU A 102 8.55 0.11 -2.33
CA LEU A 102 9.12 0.79 -3.50
C LEU A 102 9.96 -0.17 -4.33
N GLU A 103 10.87 -0.90 -3.71
CA GLU A 103 11.70 -1.89 -4.38
C GLU A 103 10.82 -2.92 -5.09
N THR A 104 9.93 -3.60 -4.36
CA THR A 104 9.08 -4.66 -4.94
C THR A 104 8.16 -4.17 -6.07
N ARG A 105 7.57 -2.97 -5.98
CA ARG A 105 6.73 -2.40 -7.05
C ARG A 105 7.56 -1.95 -8.26
N TRP A 106 8.71 -1.31 -8.04
CA TRP A 106 9.56 -0.84 -9.15
C TRP A 106 10.28 -1.99 -9.85
N THR A 107 10.80 -2.97 -9.10
CA THR A 107 11.51 -4.12 -9.67
C THR A 107 10.55 -5.19 -10.16
N GLY A 108 9.37 -5.32 -9.55
CA GLY A 108 8.29 -6.22 -9.97
C GLY A 108 7.53 -5.75 -11.21
N ALA A 109 7.82 -4.54 -11.72
CA ALA A 109 7.17 -3.94 -12.89
C ALA A 109 7.42 -4.69 -14.22
N VAL A 110 8.09 -5.84 -14.21
CA VAL A 110 8.24 -6.74 -15.37
C VAL A 110 6.89 -7.19 -15.92
N HIS A 111 5.83 -7.17 -15.10
CA HIS A 111 4.45 -7.47 -15.51
C HIS A 111 3.47 -6.31 -15.32
N ALA A 112 3.94 -5.11 -14.99
CA ALA A 112 3.07 -3.94 -14.84
C ALA A 112 2.56 -3.49 -16.21
N THR A 113 1.29 -3.06 -16.28
CA THR A 113 0.75 -2.46 -17.49
C THR A 113 1.50 -1.16 -17.81
N GLU A 114 1.49 -0.70 -19.07
CA GLU A 114 2.09 0.59 -19.42
C GLU A 114 1.49 1.74 -18.61
N GLU A 115 0.19 1.68 -18.31
CA GLU A 115 -0.52 2.65 -17.47
C GLU A 115 0.03 2.69 -16.05
N GLU A 116 0.22 1.52 -15.41
CA GLU A 116 0.81 1.43 -14.07
C GLU A 116 2.25 1.95 -14.03
N ARG A 117 3.04 1.69 -15.08
CA ARG A 117 4.40 2.21 -15.20
C ARG A 117 4.42 3.73 -15.32
N LEU A 118 3.52 4.29 -16.12
CA LEU A 118 3.42 5.73 -16.34
C LEU A 118 2.92 6.46 -15.08
N GLU A 119 1.97 5.87 -14.35
CA GLU A 119 1.57 6.35 -13.02
C GLU A 119 2.74 6.32 -12.03
N MET A 120 3.47 5.21 -11.98
CA MET A 120 4.60 5.05 -11.08
C MET A 120 5.73 6.05 -11.38
N ASP A 121 6.05 6.27 -12.65
CA ASP A 121 7.03 7.27 -13.08
C ASP A 121 6.59 8.70 -12.73
N ALA A 122 5.29 9.01 -12.82
CA ALA A 122 4.75 10.31 -12.40
C ALA A 122 4.88 10.54 -10.88
N LEU A 123 4.92 9.47 -10.08
CA LEU A 123 5.06 9.55 -8.62
C LEU A 123 6.51 9.72 -8.16
N LEU A 124 7.51 9.36 -8.98
CA LEU A 124 8.94 9.44 -8.63
C LEU A 124 9.36 10.77 -8.02
N PRO A 125 9.07 11.94 -8.63
CA PRO A 125 9.57 13.21 -8.10
C PRO A 125 9.06 13.47 -6.68
N SER A 126 7.82 13.06 -6.38
CA SER A 126 7.23 13.25 -5.05
C SER A 126 7.82 12.28 -4.02
N VAL A 127 8.07 11.03 -4.40
CA VAL A 127 8.68 10.01 -3.54
C VAL A 127 10.14 10.35 -3.24
N VAL A 128 10.93 10.73 -4.26
CA VAL A 128 12.31 11.18 -4.10
C VAL A 128 12.38 12.40 -3.18
N GLY A 129 11.44 13.34 -3.30
CA GLY A 129 11.32 14.47 -2.38
C GLY A 129 11.09 14.05 -0.92
N ALA A 130 10.32 12.98 -0.68
CA ALA A 130 10.07 12.44 0.65
C ALA A 130 11.26 11.63 1.21
N LEU A 131 12.12 11.10 0.36
CA LEU A 131 13.35 10.36 0.74
C LEU A 131 14.51 11.29 1.11
N ARG A 132 14.49 12.55 0.65
CA ARG A 132 15.57 13.53 0.90
C ARG A 132 16.04 13.64 2.36
N PRO A 133 15.20 13.53 3.39
CA PRO A 133 15.66 13.62 4.79
C PRO A 133 16.43 12.38 5.30
N TYR A 134 16.47 11.29 4.54
CA TYR A 134 17.16 10.04 4.91
C TYR A 134 18.60 9.94 4.36
N VAL A 135 18.99 10.86 3.48
CA VAL A 135 20.29 10.94 2.79
C VAL A 135 20.99 12.24 3.15
#